data_AF-A0A1S8X9V9-F1
#
_entry.id   AF-A0A1S8X9V9-F1
#
_cell.length_a   1.000
_cell.length_b   1.000
_cell.length_c   1.000
_cell.angle_alpha   90.00
_cell.angle_beta   90.00
_cell.angle_gamma   90.00
#
_symmetry.space_group_name_H-M   'P 1'
#
loop_
_entity.id
_entity.type
_entity.pdbx_description
1 polymer ?
#
loop_
_entity_poly.entity_id
_entity_poly.type
_entity_poly.pdbx_seq_one_letter_code
_entity_poly.pdbx_strand_id
1 'polypeptide(L)'
;RLLFRQFTNKHVTCHLFLATYSSYFIPGERDSEECRSFHMALEGYCGRPDTDPTYRWMHNRLHRMINGSMCCTSTATNDPIFIVFHNFVDKIFNAWLRLHHPPVEAYPKDNVRPGHSRDSFMVALLPLLRNADMFVDSLQLGYDYDNMMFGQFAQNGVPPIIVEI
;
A
#
# COMPACT_ATOMS: atom_id res chain seq x y z
N ARG A 1 -6.12 22.50 -9.05
CA ARG A 1 -6.64 22.46 -7.66
C ARG A 1 -8.09 22.00 -7.68
N LEU A 2 -8.32 20.70 -7.82
CA LEU A 2 -9.63 20.08 -7.63
C LEU A 2 -9.69 19.63 -6.17
N LEU A 3 -10.41 20.42 -5.37
CA LEU A 3 -10.62 20.17 -3.95
C LEU A 3 -11.57 18.99 -3.79
N PHE A 4 -11.09 17.96 -3.11
CA PHE A 4 -11.86 16.96 -2.37
C PHE A 4 -13.03 17.62 -1.63
N ARG A 5 -14.22 17.63 -2.22
CA ARG A 5 -15.45 18.03 -1.53
C ARG A 5 -16.41 16.85 -1.53
N GLN A 6 -16.71 16.41 -0.31
CA GLN A 6 -17.78 15.49 0.07
C GLN A 6 -17.68 14.05 -0.46
N PHE A 7 -16.86 13.25 0.20
CA PHE A 7 -16.95 11.79 0.14
C PHE A 7 -17.59 11.25 1.43
N THR A 8 -18.88 11.56 1.64
CA THR A 8 -19.69 11.11 2.78
C THR A 8 -20.45 9.80 2.50
N ASN A 9 -20.12 9.08 1.43
CA ASN A 9 -20.79 7.81 1.13
C ASN A 9 -20.04 6.64 1.78
N LYS A 10 -20.78 5.82 2.53
CA LYS A 10 -20.35 4.56 3.17
C LYS A 10 -19.73 3.52 2.20
N HIS A 11 -19.65 3.86 0.91
CA HIS A 11 -19.13 3.07 -0.20
C HIS A 11 -17.78 3.59 -0.74
N VAL A 12 -16.99 4.34 0.03
CA VAL A 12 -15.58 4.56 -0.31
C VAL A 12 -14.86 3.21 -0.16
N THR A 13 -14.69 2.51 -1.27
CA THR A 13 -13.86 1.30 -1.36
C THR A 13 -12.45 1.59 -0.86
N CYS A 14 -11.82 0.64 -0.16
CA CYS A 14 -10.57 0.92 0.54
C CYS A 14 -9.43 1.45 -0.37
N HIS A 15 -9.46 1.15 -1.67
CA HIS A 15 -8.52 1.68 -2.67
C HIS A 15 -8.62 3.20 -2.84
N LEU A 16 -9.84 3.74 -2.91
CA LEU A 16 -10.08 5.20 -2.99
C LEU A 16 -9.66 5.91 -1.70
N PHE A 17 -9.75 5.22 -0.56
CA PHE A 17 -9.27 5.73 0.72
C PHE A 17 -7.74 5.85 0.76
N LEU A 18 -7.01 4.86 0.26
CA LEU A 18 -5.55 4.91 0.23
C LEU A 18 -5.02 6.08 -0.60
N ALA A 19 -5.68 6.39 -1.72
CA ALA A 19 -5.32 7.52 -2.56
C ALA A 19 -5.43 8.90 -1.86
N THR A 20 -6.17 9.00 -0.75
CA THR A 20 -6.31 10.27 0.00
C THR A 20 -5.10 10.64 0.86
N TYR A 21 -4.22 9.68 1.19
CA TYR A 21 -3.04 9.95 1.98
C TYR A 21 -1.95 10.55 1.11
N SER A 22 -1.54 11.80 1.35
CA SER A 22 -0.40 12.39 0.64
C SER A 22 0.95 12.04 1.28
N SER A 23 0.96 11.62 2.54
CA SER A 23 2.17 11.27 3.27
C SER A 23 2.48 9.78 3.14
N TYR A 24 3.68 9.43 2.65
CA TYR A 24 4.12 8.04 2.61
C TYR A 24 4.27 7.44 4.00
N PHE A 25 4.93 8.16 4.92
CA PHE A 25 5.32 7.74 6.28
C PHE A 25 5.17 8.89 7.28
N ILE A 26 4.78 8.58 8.53
CA ILE A 26 4.79 9.51 9.65
C ILE A 26 5.52 8.88 10.84
N PRO A 27 6.48 9.59 11.49
CA PRO A 27 7.18 9.06 12.66
C PRO A 27 6.24 8.65 13.80
N GLY A 28 6.52 7.51 14.43
CA GLY A 28 5.76 7.02 15.60
C GLY A 28 4.37 6.45 15.28
N GLU A 29 3.99 6.34 14.00
CA GLU A 29 2.62 5.98 13.63
C GLU A 29 2.25 4.53 13.97
N ARG A 30 3.22 3.61 14.05
CA ARG A 30 2.94 2.22 14.46
C ARG A 30 2.47 2.10 15.91
N ASP A 31 2.71 3.13 16.70
CA ASP A 31 2.28 3.25 18.10
C ASP A 31 1.14 4.26 18.25
N SER A 32 0.60 4.78 17.13
CA SER A 32 -0.52 5.72 17.09
C SER A 32 -1.82 5.02 16.71
N GLU A 33 -2.93 5.47 17.31
CA GLU A 33 -4.28 5.04 16.91
C GLU A 33 -4.78 5.78 15.65
N GLU A 34 -4.09 6.85 15.24
CA GLU A 34 -4.43 7.62 14.05
C GLU A 34 -3.78 7.03 12.79
N CYS A 35 -4.60 6.64 11.82
CA CYS A 35 -4.15 6.24 10.48
C CYS A 35 -3.89 7.50 9.65
N ARG A 36 -2.63 7.81 9.35
CA ARG A 36 -2.25 9.08 8.68
C ARG A 36 -1.25 8.92 7.54
N SER A 37 -0.59 7.77 7.42
CA SER A 37 0.31 7.48 6.31
C SER A 37 -0.24 6.40 5.39
N PHE A 38 0.16 6.55 4.14
CA PHE A 38 -0.16 5.61 3.10
C PHE A 38 0.41 4.22 3.39
N HIS A 39 1.68 4.10 3.84
CA HIS A 39 2.31 2.79 4.00
C HIS A 39 1.62 1.94 5.08
N MET A 40 1.22 2.54 6.21
CA MET A 40 0.52 1.84 7.30
C MET A 40 -0.88 1.39 6.88
N ALA A 41 -1.57 2.24 6.13
CA ALA A 41 -2.90 1.94 5.61
C ALA A 41 -2.86 0.85 4.53
N LEU A 42 -1.89 0.90 3.60
CA LEU A 42 -1.70 -0.10 2.55
C LEU A 42 -1.32 -1.46 3.14
N GLU A 43 -0.32 -1.49 4.03
CA GLU A 43 0.10 -2.71 4.74
C GLU A 43 -1.05 -3.29 5.57
N GLY A 44 -1.93 -2.41 6.07
CA GLY A 44 -3.18 -2.81 6.71
C GLY A 44 -3.07 -2.93 8.22
N TYR A 45 -2.23 -2.10 8.83
CA TYR A 45 -2.21 -1.91 10.28
C TYR A 45 -3.27 -0.92 10.75
N CYS A 46 -3.78 -0.08 9.86
CA CYS A 46 -4.90 0.80 10.13
C CYS A 46 -5.85 0.86 8.93
N GLY A 47 -7.09 1.27 9.17
CA GLY A 47 -8.17 1.33 8.19
C GLY A 47 -8.75 2.74 8.08
N ARG A 48 -9.92 2.84 7.44
CA ARG A 48 -10.65 4.12 7.34
C ARG A 48 -11.00 4.68 8.73
N PRO A 49 -11.21 6.00 8.89
CA PRO A 49 -11.54 6.60 10.18
C PRO A 49 -12.79 6.01 10.87
N ASP A 50 -13.70 5.41 10.09
CA ASP A 50 -14.92 4.75 10.59
C ASP A 50 -14.72 3.27 10.96
N THR A 51 -13.48 2.78 10.92
CA THR A 51 -13.16 1.36 11.14
C THR A 51 -12.39 1.15 12.42
N ASP A 52 -12.55 -0.05 13.01
CA ASP A 52 -11.89 -0.39 14.26
C ASP A 52 -10.38 -0.62 14.02
N PRO A 53 -9.50 0.17 14.69
CA PRO A 53 -8.05 0.14 14.49
C PRO A 53 -7.40 -1.14 15.03
N THR A 54 -8.10 -1.93 15.85
CA THR A 54 -7.57 -3.19 16.40
C THR A 54 -7.57 -4.32 15.36
N TYR A 55 -8.39 -4.21 14.31
CA TYR A 55 -8.40 -5.16 13.21
C TYR A 55 -7.23 -4.99 12.26
N ARG A 56 -7.07 -5.97 11.38
CA ARG A 56 -6.16 -5.89 10.24
C ARG A 56 -6.97 -5.56 9.01
N TRP A 57 -6.43 -4.65 8.20
CA TRP A 57 -7.06 -4.10 7.01
C TRP A 57 -6.21 -4.43 5.78
N MET A 58 -6.66 -4.02 4.59
CA MET A 58 -5.91 -4.11 3.32
C MET A 58 -5.03 -5.36 3.16
N HIS A 59 -3.72 -5.19 3.05
CA HIS A 59 -2.77 -6.28 2.84
C HIS A 59 -2.88 -7.36 3.93
N ASN A 60 -2.82 -6.95 5.20
CA ASN A 60 -2.92 -7.87 6.34
C ASN A 60 -4.29 -8.57 6.45
N ARG A 61 -5.37 -7.95 5.98
CA ARG A 61 -6.72 -8.57 6.02
C ARG A 61 -6.79 -9.78 5.10
N LEU A 62 -6.26 -9.69 3.88
CA LEU A 62 -6.33 -10.81 2.94
C LEU A 62 -5.47 -11.98 3.41
N HIS A 63 -4.26 -11.71 3.91
CA HIS A 63 -3.41 -12.72 4.54
C HIS A 63 -4.17 -13.52 5.61
N ARG A 64 -4.92 -12.83 6.48
CA ARG A 64 -5.72 -13.49 7.53
C ARG A 64 -7.00 -14.15 7.01
N MET A 65 -7.60 -13.64 5.94
CA MET A 65 -8.82 -14.19 5.34
C MET A 65 -8.56 -15.56 4.68
N ILE A 66 -7.46 -15.68 3.92
CA ILE A 66 -7.07 -16.94 3.27
C ILE A 66 -6.67 -17.98 4.34
N ASN A 67 -6.06 -17.52 5.44
CA ASN A 67 -5.61 -18.36 6.55
C ASN A 67 -4.54 -19.38 6.10
N GLY A 68 -4.25 -20.42 6.90
CA GLY A 68 -3.28 -21.45 6.53
C GLY A 68 -1.86 -20.89 6.41
N SER A 69 -1.10 -21.28 5.39
CA SER A 69 0.25 -20.74 5.15
C SER A 69 0.25 -19.21 4.95
N MET A 70 -0.82 -18.65 4.37
CA MET A 70 -0.96 -17.21 4.11
C MET A 70 -1.12 -16.34 5.36
N CYS A 71 -1.47 -16.89 6.53
CA CYS A 71 -1.64 -16.10 7.77
C CYS A 71 -0.35 -15.48 8.28
N CYS A 72 0.77 -16.10 7.92
CA CYS A 72 1.94 -16.11 8.77
C CYS A 72 3.14 -15.69 7.95
N THR A 73 3.84 -14.66 8.44
CA THR A 73 4.87 -13.93 7.69
C THR A 73 5.99 -14.81 7.17
N SER A 74 6.36 -15.86 7.91
CA SER A 74 7.41 -16.81 7.53
C SER A 74 6.98 -17.87 6.51
N THR A 75 5.68 -18.06 6.29
CA THR A 75 5.14 -19.13 5.45
C THR A 75 4.28 -18.65 4.30
N ALA A 76 3.90 -17.37 4.28
CA ALA A 76 2.95 -16.84 3.31
C ALA A 76 3.41 -17.03 1.86
N THR A 77 4.72 -16.89 1.61
CA THR A 77 5.33 -17.07 0.28
C THR A 77 5.25 -18.52 -0.24
N ASN A 78 4.90 -19.51 0.59
CA ASN A 78 4.70 -20.89 0.14
C ASN A 78 3.37 -21.08 -0.60
N ASP A 79 2.42 -20.15 -0.45
CA ASP A 79 1.16 -20.16 -1.19
C ASP A 79 1.31 -19.31 -2.47
N PRO A 80 1.04 -19.85 -3.67
CA PRO A 80 1.19 -19.10 -4.92
C PRO A 80 0.27 -17.87 -5.02
N ILE A 81 -0.82 -17.82 -4.25
CA ILE A 81 -1.68 -16.62 -4.18
C ILE A 81 -0.88 -15.40 -3.69
N PHE A 82 0.18 -15.61 -2.90
CA PHE A 82 1.08 -14.54 -2.43
C PHE A 82 1.56 -13.66 -3.58
N ILE A 83 2.02 -14.24 -4.69
CA ILE A 83 2.61 -13.49 -5.81
C ILE A 83 1.55 -12.62 -6.47
N VAL A 84 0.40 -13.19 -6.82
CA VAL A 84 -0.70 -12.45 -7.47
C VAL A 84 -1.21 -11.34 -6.55
N PHE A 85 -1.28 -11.62 -5.26
CA PHE A 85 -1.70 -10.64 -4.27
C PHE A 85 -0.70 -9.50 -4.09
N HIS A 86 0.59 -9.79 -3.96
CA HIS A 86 1.62 -8.74 -3.81
C HIS A 86 1.80 -7.92 -5.08
N ASN A 87 1.59 -8.49 -6.28
CA ASN A 87 1.48 -7.70 -7.51
C ASN A 87 0.30 -6.70 -7.45
N PHE A 88 -0.82 -7.09 -6.84
CA PHE A 88 -1.94 -6.18 -6.66
C PHE A 88 -1.64 -5.08 -5.62
N VAL A 89 -0.93 -5.40 -4.54
CA VAL A 89 -0.46 -4.42 -3.55
C VAL A 89 0.52 -3.44 -4.18
N ASP A 90 1.47 -3.93 -5.00
CA ASP A 90 2.41 -3.09 -5.75
C ASP A 90 1.69 -2.21 -6.77
N LYS A 91 0.66 -2.70 -7.48
CA LYS A 91 -0.18 -1.88 -8.35
C LYS A 91 -0.78 -0.68 -7.61
N ILE A 92 -1.27 -0.87 -6.38
CA ILE A 92 -1.83 0.21 -5.55
C ILE A 92 -0.72 1.19 -5.16
N PHE A 93 0.45 0.68 -4.77
CA PHE A 93 1.60 1.50 -4.44
C PHE A 93 2.07 2.35 -5.62
N ASN A 94 2.16 1.76 -6.81
CA ASN A 94 2.55 2.47 -8.02
C ASN A 94 1.50 3.52 -8.42
N ALA A 95 0.20 3.22 -8.29
CA ALA A 95 -0.85 4.21 -8.50
C ALA A 95 -0.70 5.41 -7.55
N TRP A 96 -0.31 5.16 -6.28
CA TRP A 96 -0.03 6.22 -5.31
C TRP A 96 1.21 7.03 -5.65
N LEU A 97 2.31 6.38 -6.06
CA LEU A 97 3.55 7.05 -6.48
C LEU A 97 3.29 8.01 -7.64
N ARG A 98 2.52 7.57 -8.64
CA ARG A 98 2.19 8.42 -9.79
C ARG A 98 1.18 9.50 -9.47
N LEU A 99 0.22 9.26 -8.58
CA LEU A 99 -0.75 10.28 -8.18
C LEU A 99 -0.11 11.43 -7.39
N HIS A 100 0.82 11.10 -6.48
CA HIS A 100 1.38 12.07 -5.53
C HIS A 100 2.76 12.59 -5.90
N HIS A 101 3.48 11.91 -6.80
CA HIS A 101 4.86 12.24 -7.19
C HIS A 101 5.75 12.63 -5.98
N PRO A 102 5.81 11.77 -4.94
CA PRO A 102 6.53 12.11 -3.73
C PRO A 102 8.03 12.25 -4.02
N PRO A 103 8.72 13.18 -3.34
CA PRO A 103 10.18 13.18 -3.37
C PRO A 103 10.72 11.96 -2.62
N VAL A 104 11.96 11.54 -2.92
CA VAL A 104 12.59 10.37 -2.26
C VAL A 104 12.71 10.56 -0.73
N GLU A 105 12.76 11.81 -0.26
CA GLU A 105 12.75 12.18 1.15
C GLU A 105 11.45 11.83 1.89
N ALA A 106 10.36 11.56 1.17
CA ALA A 106 9.14 11.04 1.78
C ALA A 106 9.34 9.62 2.33
N TYR A 107 10.32 8.87 1.80
CA TYR A 107 10.77 7.62 2.42
C TYR A 107 11.67 7.96 3.62
N PRO A 108 11.34 7.47 4.83
CA PRO A 108 12.04 7.87 6.04
C PRO A 108 13.49 7.41 6.08
N LYS A 109 14.39 8.34 6.44
CA LYS A 109 15.78 8.02 6.74
C LYS A 109 15.98 7.55 8.18
N ASP A 110 15.40 8.30 9.11
CA ASP A 110 15.63 8.18 10.55
C ASP A 110 14.33 7.81 11.28
N ASN A 111 14.44 7.43 12.56
CA ASN A 111 13.30 7.04 13.41
C ASN A 111 12.46 5.88 12.85
N VAL A 112 13.14 4.96 12.17
CA VAL A 112 12.57 3.72 11.65
C VAL A 112 13.32 2.53 12.22
N ARG A 113 12.70 1.36 12.08
CA ARG A 113 13.29 0.10 12.55
C ARG A 113 14.52 -0.25 11.71
N PRO A 114 15.44 -1.07 12.27
CA PRO A 114 16.55 -1.62 11.50
C PRO A 114 16.08 -2.20 10.17
N GLY A 115 16.78 -1.87 9.08
CA GLY A 115 16.46 -2.30 7.72
C GLY A 115 15.41 -1.48 6.97
N HIS A 116 14.67 -0.59 7.62
CA HIS A 116 13.58 0.21 7.01
C HIS A 116 13.97 1.65 6.68
N SER A 117 15.23 2.04 6.88
CA SER A 117 15.71 3.36 6.44
C SER A 117 15.80 3.39 4.92
N ARG A 118 15.48 4.53 4.30
CA ARG A 118 15.63 4.74 2.86
C ARG A 118 17.01 4.35 2.33
N ASP A 119 18.05 4.56 3.15
CA ASP A 119 19.46 4.32 2.81
C ASP A 119 19.90 2.88 3.13
N SER A 120 19.05 2.07 3.77
CA SER A 120 19.33 0.66 4.06
C SER A 120 19.21 -0.19 2.80
N PHE A 121 20.15 -1.11 2.62
CA PHE A 121 20.02 -2.18 1.64
C PHE A 121 18.93 -3.17 2.08
N MET A 122 18.06 -3.54 1.15
CA MET A 122 17.09 -4.60 1.36
C MET A 122 17.83 -5.93 1.60
N VAL A 123 17.50 -6.60 2.69
CA VAL A 123 18.18 -7.82 3.13
C VAL A 123 17.94 -8.95 2.12
N ALA A 124 18.98 -9.73 1.84
CA ALA A 124 18.94 -10.91 0.97
C ALA A 124 18.64 -10.67 -0.52
N LEU A 125 18.82 -9.44 -1.02
CA LEU A 125 18.83 -9.14 -2.46
C LEU A 125 20.26 -8.93 -2.99
N LEU A 126 20.56 -9.53 -4.14
CA LEU A 126 21.82 -9.34 -4.89
C LEU A 126 21.48 -9.04 -6.36
N PRO A 127 22.04 -7.98 -6.99
CA PRO A 127 22.97 -7.00 -6.41
C PRO A 127 22.31 -6.14 -5.32
N LEU A 128 23.12 -5.43 -4.55
CA LEU A 128 22.64 -4.60 -3.45
C LEU A 128 21.73 -3.47 -3.96
N LEU A 129 20.52 -3.40 -3.40
CA LEU A 129 19.51 -2.38 -3.70
C LEU A 129 19.02 -1.75 -2.40
N ARG A 130 18.93 -0.42 -2.34
CA ARG A 130 18.40 0.30 -1.18
C ARG A 130 16.88 0.40 -1.29
N ASN A 131 16.22 0.62 -0.15
CA ASN A 131 14.78 0.91 -0.13
C ASN A 131 14.43 2.10 -1.04
N ALA A 132 15.24 3.16 -1.03
CA ALA A 132 15.06 4.34 -1.88
C ALA A 132 15.17 4.02 -3.39
N ASP A 133 15.93 3.01 -3.79
CA ASP A 133 16.11 2.65 -5.20
C ASP A 133 14.81 2.02 -5.77
N MET A 134 13.94 1.48 -4.91
CA MET A 134 12.63 0.95 -5.28
C MET A 134 11.48 1.95 -5.09
N PHE A 135 11.76 3.15 -4.58
CA PHE A 135 10.76 4.19 -4.36
C PHE A 135 10.59 5.09 -5.60
N VAL A 136 10.32 4.45 -6.73
CA VAL A 136 10.22 5.07 -8.06
C VAL A 136 9.02 4.50 -8.82
N ASP A 137 8.53 5.23 -9.82
CA ASP A 137 7.52 4.72 -10.76
C ASP A 137 8.01 3.39 -11.38
N SER A 138 7.12 2.39 -11.45
CA SER A 138 7.41 1.07 -12.01
C SER A 138 8.05 1.13 -13.42
N LEU A 139 7.73 2.16 -14.22
CA LEU A 139 8.32 2.35 -15.55
C LEU A 139 9.85 2.52 -15.48
N GLN A 140 10.38 3.10 -14.40
CA GLN A 140 11.82 3.20 -14.17
C GLN A 140 12.46 1.86 -13.82
N LEU A 141 11.66 0.90 -13.37
CA LEU A 141 12.05 -0.49 -13.09
C LEU A 141 11.82 -1.42 -14.29
N GLY A 142 11.29 -0.91 -15.40
CA GLY A 142 11.11 -1.66 -16.65
C GLY A 142 9.82 -2.49 -16.71
N TYR A 143 8.83 -2.22 -15.85
CA TYR A 143 7.52 -2.86 -15.91
C TYR A 143 6.37 -1.86 -15.70
N ASP A 144 5.18 -2.24 -16.15
CA ASP A 144 3.97 -1.47 -15.87
C ASP A 144 2.75 -2.39 -15.77
N TYR A 145 1.64 -1.83 -15.31
CA TYR A 145 0.35 -2.46 -15.25
C TYR A 145 -0.51 -2.02 -16.44
N ASP A 146 -1.24 -2.96 -17.05
CA ASP A 146 -2.07 -2.72 -18.25
C ASP A 146 -3.00 -1.50 -18.13
N ASN A 147 -3.51 -1.26 -16.93
CA ASN A 147 -4.37 -0.12 -16.61
C ASN A 147 -4.36 0.14 -15.10
N MET A 148 -4.85 1.31 -14.70
CA MET A 148 -5.03 1.70 -13.29
C MET A 148 -6.48 1.55 -12.84
N MET A 149 -7.12 0.48 -13.33
CA MET A 149 -8.47 0.09 -12.92
C MET A 149 -8.44 -0.95 -11.80
N PHE A 150 -9.36 -0.82 -10.86
CA PHE A 150 -9.51 -1.71 -9.71
C PHE A 150 -10.96 -2.17 -9.58
N GLY A 151 -11.18 -3.46 -9.29
CA GLY A 151 -12.51 -4.00 -9.01
C GLY A 151 -13.38 -4.26 -10.25
N GLN A 152 -12.81 -4.43 -11.44
CA GLN A 152 -13.56 -4.75 -12.67
C GLN A 152 -14.48 -5.99 -12.53
N PHE A 153 -14.04 -6.98 -11.76
CA PHE A 153 -14.79 -8.22 -11.51
C PHE A 153 -15.51 -8.23 -10.15
N ALA A 154 -15.70 -7.06 -9.53
CA ALA A 154 -16.43 -6.97 -8.27
C ALA A 154 -17.89 -7.38 -8.48
N GLN A 155 -18.34 -8.41 -7.75
CA GLN A 155 -19.70 -8.97 -7.88
C GLN A 155 -20.76 -8.19 -7.09
N ASN A 156 -20.47 -6.94 -6.71
CA ASN A 156 -21.34 -6.10 -5.88
C ASN A 156 -22.10 -5.03 -6.69
N GLY A 157 -22.00 -5.05 -8.02
CA GLY A 157 -22.68 -4.09 -8.91
C GLY A 157 -22.10 -2.68 -8.89
N VAL A 158 -20.96 -2.46 -8.21
CA VAL A 158 -20.26 -1.17 -8.20
C VAL A 158 -19.32 -1.11 -9.40
N PRO A 159 -19.30 -0.02 -10.18
CA PRO A 159 -18.37 0.13 -11.31
C PRO A 159 -16.91 0.08 -10.84
N PRO A 160 -15.97 -0.32 -11.72
CA PRO A 160 -14.56 -0.29 -11.39
C PRO A 160 -14.09 1.11 -11.04
N ILE A 161 -13.13 1.19 -10.12
CA ILE A 161 -12.45 2.42 -9.78
C ILE A 161 -11.35 2.62 -10.83
N ILE A 162 -11.31 3.81 -11.43
CA ILE A 162 -10.25 4.20 -12.35
C ILE A 162 -9.46 5.31 -11.67
N VAL A 163 -8.16 5.10 -11.48
CA VAL A 163 -7.27 6.17 -11.04
C VAL A 163 -6.75 6.88 -12.29
N GLU A 164 -7.16 8.14 -12.47
CA GLU A 164 -6.63 9.01 -13.51
C GLU A 164 -5.26 9.52 -13.06
N ILE A 165 -4.23 9.18 -13.82
CA ILE A 165 -2.82 9.48 -13.57
C ILE A 165 -2.31 10.39 -14.68
#